data_AF-A0A7Y5LFJ3-F1
#
_entry.id   AF-A0A7Y5LFJ3-F1
#
_cell.length_a   1.000
_cell.length_b   1.000
_cell.length_c   1.000
_cell.angle_alpha   90.00
_cell.angle_beta   90.00
_cell.angle_gamma   90.00
#
_symmetry.space_group_name_H-M   'P 1'
#
loop_
_entity.id
_entity.type
_entity.pdbx_description
1 polymer ?
#
loop_
_entity_poly.entity_id
_entity_poly.type
_entity_poly.pdbx_seq_one_letter_code
_entity_poly.pdbx_strand_id
1 'polypeptide(L)'
;MHRKTSVRHPEFSLYAGGSRVGHSGHRMLAAALVAVLPTAVWAQQAPSTDPAPTAVQRGAGLFTGKIPLRNQGPACVGCHTIAGLPFPNGGTLGPDLTDAYRKLGPEGTHAAMQTLYFRVMTPVYRAHTLTQNEQADLVAFLADAGSSPAPRWNTQILLLMGLGLAAVFVALTGLVWRDRVRSVRRALVLRATRQGVRS
;
A
#
# COMPACT_ATOMS: atom_id res chain seq x y z
N MET A 1 -3.87 35.20 61.86
CA MET A 1 -3.18 34.59 63.01
C MET A 1 -2.49 33.31 62.53
N HIS A 2 -1.29 33.43 61.94
CA HIS A 2 -0.01 33.03 62.54
C HIS A 2 0.08 31.59 63.07
N ARG A 3 0.75 30.70 62.31
CA ARG A 3 1.95 30.00 62.82
C ARG A 3 2.79 29.41 61.67
N LYS A 4 3.98 29.99 61.48
CA LYS A 4 5.14 29.33 60.86
C LYS A 4 5.72 28.37 61.89
N THR A 5 6.03 27.13 61.49
CA THR A 5 7.02 26.29 62.17
C THR A 5 8.16 26.02 61.19
N SER A 6 9.22 26.79 61.37
CA SER A 6 10.60 26.43 61.05
C SER A 6 10.98 25.19 61.87
N VAL A 7 11.90 24.34 61.38
CA VAL A 7 13.20 24.08 62.03
C VAL A 7 13.89 22.79 61.52
N ARG A 8 15.11 23.01 61.01
CA ARG A 8 16.40 22.28 61.07
C ARG A 8 16.62 20.90 60.41
N HIS A 9 17.66 20.92 59.56
CA HIS A 9 18.60 19.85 59.20
C HIS A 9 19.39 19.32 60.41
N PRO A 10 19.97 18.10 60.28
CA PRO A 10 21.42 17.93 60.44
C PRO A 10 22.02 17.01 59.34
N GLU A 11 23.15 17.38 58.73
CA GLU A 11 24.55 17.01 59.08
C GLU A 11 25.08 15.81 58.26
N PHE A 12 26.07 16.13 57.42
CA PHE A 12 27.37 15.46 57.31
C PHE A 12 27.46 13.92 57.23
N SER A 13 27.95 13.43 56.08
CA SER A 13 28.83 12.25 56.08
C SER A 13 29.91 12.38 55.00
N LEU A 14 31.08 12.84 55.44
CA LEU A 14 32.36 12.64 54.77
C LEU A 14 32.68 11.14 54.79
N TYR A 15 33.02 10.56 53.64
CA TYR A 15 33.92 9.42 53.61
C TYR A 15 34.97 9.65 52.53
N ALA A 16 36.08 10.24 52.98
CA ALA A 16 37.37 10.15 52.31
C ALA A 16 37.98 8.79 52.66
N GLY A 17 38.29 7.98 51.64
CA GLY A 17 38.99 6.71 51.77
C GLY A 17 40.05 6.60 50.69
N GLY A 18 41.21 7.21 50.93
CA GLY A 18 42.40 6.98 50.13
C GLY A 18 43.08 5.67 50.55
N SER A 19 43.58 4.91 49.59
CA SER A 19 44.63 3.92 49.81
C SER A 19 45.53 3.85 48.60
N ARG A 20 46.81 3.82 48.90
CA ARG A 20 47.95 4.19 48.08
C ARG A 20 48.75 2.92 47.76
N VAL A 21 49.41 2.93 46.59
CA VAL A 21 50.65 2.21 46.24
C VAL A 21 50.53 0.74 45.80
N GLY A 22 51.06 0.49 44.60
CA GLY A 22 51.43 -0.82 44.08
C GLY A 22 52.16 -0.67 42.74
N HIS A 23 53.36 -0.07 42.77
CA HIS A 23 54.26 0.01 41.62
C HIS A 23 54.89 -1.39 41.42
N SER A 24 54.61 -2.05 40.31
CA SER A 24 55.43 -3.18 39.85
C SER A 24 55.58 -3.07 38.34
N GLY A 25 56.83 -2.86 37.92
CA GLY A 25 57.19 -2.54 36.56
C GLY A 25 57.12 -3.75 35.65
N HIS A 26 56.48 -3.56 34.50
CA HIS A 26 56.84 -4.26 33.29
C HIS A 26 56.86 -3.25 32.15
N ARG A 27 58.06 -3.01 31.64
CA ARG A 27 58.34 -2.25 30.42
C ARG A 27 57.75 -3.05 29.26
N MET A 28 56.48 -2.84 28.96
CA MET A 28 55.87 -3.31 27.72
C MET A 28 55.99 -2.16 26.73
N LEU A 29 56.92 -2.34 25.78
CA LEU A 29 57.09 -1.49 24.62
C LEU A 29 55.73 -1.35 23.91
N ALA A 30 55.13 -0.17 24.01
CA ALA A 30 53.94 0.18 23.25
C ALA A 30 54.35 0.34 21.78
N ALA A 31 54.32 -0.75 21.03
CA ALA A 31 54.26 -0.68 19.57
C ALA A 31 52.89 -0.10 19.20
N ALA A 32 52.86 1.21 18.97
CA ALA A 32 51.72 1.89 18.38
C ALA A 32 51.56 1.43 16.92
N LEU A 33 50.89 0.31 16.72
CA LEU A 33 50.29 -0.04 15.44
C LEU A 33 49.19 0.98 15.18
N VAL A 34 49.50 1.99 14.36
CA VAL A 34 48.50 2.86 13.73
C VAL A 34 47.69 1.97 12.80
N ALA A 35 46.61 1.41 13.33
CA ALA A 35 45.57 0.78 12.53
C ALA A 35 44.97 1.88 11.66
N VAL A 36 45.32 1.87 10.37
CA VAL A 36 44.64 2.65 9.34
C VAL A 36 43.24 2.07 9.22
N LEU A 37 42.33 2.57 10.05
CA LEU A 37 40.90 2.36 9.88
C LEU A 37 40.55 2.95 8.52
N PRO A 38 39.98 2.18 7.57
CA PRO A 38 39.38 2.79 6.40
C PRO A 38 38.27 3.69 6.93
N THR A 39 38.43 5.00 6.75
CA THR A 39 37.38 5.96 7.03
C THR A 39 36.16 5.49 6.22
N ALA A 40 35.11 5.11 6.94
CA ALA A 40 33.82 4.84 6.33
C ALA A 40 33.38 6.13 5.64
N VAL A 41 33.60 6.19 4.33
CA VAL A 41 33.02 7.21 3.46
C VAL A 41 31.53 6.96 3.52
N TRP A 42 30.81 7.71 4.35
CA TRP A 42 29.37 7.82 4.22
C TRP A 42 29.12 8.30 2.80
N ALA A 43 28.48 7.47 1.99
CA ALA A 43 28.03 7.87 0.68
C ALA A 43 26.99 8.98 0.89
N GLN A 44 27.40 10.24 0.75
CA GLN A 44 26.46 11.32 0.48
C GLN A 44 25.76 10.96 -0.83
N GLN A 45 24.49 10.54 -0.77
CA GLN A 45 23.63 10.57 -1.95
C GLN A 45 23.69 11.99 -2.51
N ALA A 46 24.22 12.12 -3.72
CA ALA A 46 24.13 13.36 -4.49
C ALA A 46 22.65 13.76 -4.64
N PRO A 47 22.31 15.05 -4.61
CA PRO A 47 20.95 15.51 -4.81
C PRO A 47 20.43 14.97 -6.15
N SER A 48 19.38 14.15 -6.09
CA SER A 48 18.66 13.68 -7.27
C SER A 48 18.14 14.88 -8.05
N THR A 49 18.47 14.97 -9.35
CA THR A 49 18.00 16.02 -10.27
C THR A 49 16.52 15.85 -10.65
N ASP A 50 15.86 14.80 -10.15
CA ASP A 50 14.43 14.62 -10.36
C ASP A 50 13.63 15.76 -9.70
N PRO A 51 12.65 16.33 -10.41
CA PRO A 51 11.78 17.33 -9.82
C PRO A 51 11.07 16.73 -8.61
N ALA A 52 10.96 17.52 -7.54
CA ALA A 52 10.25 17.11 -6.33
C ALA A 52 8.81 16.68 -6.68
N PRO A 53 8.28 15.64 -6.01
CA PRO A 53 6.95 15.12 -6.33
C PRO A 53 5.88 16.19 -6.11
N THR A 54 4.92 16.28 -7.03
CA THR A 54 3.77 17.19 -6.95
C THR A 54 2.82 16.82 -5.80
N ALA A 55 1.92 17.72 -5.42
CA ALA A 55 0.89 17.44 -4.40
C ALA A 55 0.02 16.22 -4.77
N VAL A 56 -0.36 16.11 -6.05
CA VAL A 56 -1.11 14.95 -6.57
C VAL A 56 -0.31 13.66 -6.41
N GLN A 57 0.99 13.67 -6.74
CA GLN A 57 1.85 12.49 -6.61
C GLN A 57 2.06 12.08 -5.15
N ARG A 58 2.24 13.05 -4.25
CA ARG A 58 2.32 12.79 -2.81
C ARG A 58 1.00 12.25 -2.27
N GLY A 59 -0.13 12.85 -2.66
CA GLY A 59 -1.47 12.38 -2.31
C GLY A 59 -1.73 10.93 -2.76
N ALA A 60 -1.35 10.59 -3.99
CA ALA A 60 -1.39 9.21 -4.47
C ALA A 60 -0.51 8.27 -3.64
N GLY A 61 0.68 8.73 -3.23
CA GLY A 61 1.58 8.00 -2.34
C GLY A 61 0.99 7.74 -0.96
N LEU A 62 0.33 8.74 -0.36
CA LEU A 62 -0.37 8.62 0.93
C LEU A 62 -1.58 7.69 0.81
N PHE A 63 -2.40 7.86 -0.23
CA PHE A 63 -3.59 7.05 -0.49
C PHE A 63 -3.24 5.56 -0.62
N THR A 64 -2.17 5.27 -1.37
CA THR A 64 -1.68 3.89 -1.62
C THR A 64 -0.87 3.31 -0.47
N GLY A 65 -0.47 4.12 0.51
CA GLY A 65 0.40 3.69 1.60
C GLY A 65 1.88 3.55 1.23
N LYS A 66 2.28 3.98 0.02
CA LYS A 66 3.71 4.10 -0.35
C LYS A 66 4.42 5.13 0.52
N ILE A 67 3.70 6.19 0.88
CA ILE A 67 4.12 7.16 1.88
C ILE A 67 3.25 6.89 3.12
N PRO A 68 3.84 6.52 4.27
CA PRO A 68 3.08 6.31 5.48
C PRO A 68 2.53 7.63 6.00
N LEU A 69 1.29 7.61 6.51
CA LEU A 69 0.71 8.75 7.22
C LEU A 69 1.52 9.03 8.48
N ARG A 70 1.74 10.32 8.78
CA ARG A 70 2.56 10.79 9.90
C ARG A 70 2.06 10.27 11.24
N ASN A 71 0.74 10.23 11.41
CA ASN A 71 0.07 9.74 12.60
C ASN A 71 -0.34 8.26 12.49
N GLN A 72 0.32 7.48 11.63
CA GLN A 72 0.19 6.01 11.53
C GLN A 72 -1.22 5.49 11.23
N GLY A 73 -2.06 6.29 10.58
CA GLY A 73 -3.35 5.83 10.06
C GLY A 73 -3.15 4.80 8.94
N PRO A 74 -4.13 3.90 8.71
CA PRO A 74 -4.06 2.99 7.58
C PRO A 74 -4.11 3.76 6.25
N ALA A 75 -3.59 3.14 5.19
CA ALA A 75 -3.70 3.68 3.84
C ALA A 75 -5.14 3.57 3.34
N CYS A 76 -5.61 4.60 2.63
CA CYS A 76 -7.00 4.67 2.14
C CYS A 76 -7.32 3.53 1.16
N VAL A 77 -6.34 3.11 0.36
CA VAL A 77 -6.42 2.02 -0.63
C VAL A 77 -6.83 0.67 -0.02
N GLY A 78 -6.61 0.47 1.28
CA GLY A 78 -6.99 -0.78 1.95
C GLY A 78 -8.51 -1.00 1.98
N CYS A 79 -9.29 0.09 1.95
CA CYS A 79 -10.75 0.03 1.96
C CYS A 79 -11.38 0.58 0.69
N HIS A 80 -10.77 1.58 0.05
CA HIS A 80 -11.36 2.30 -1.06
C HIS A 80 -10.68 1.99 -2.38
N THR A 81 -11.45 2.09 -3.47
CA THR A 81 -10.92 2.20 -4.82
C THR A 81 -10.89 3.65 -5.29
N ILE A 82 -10.05 3.93 -6.27
CA ILE A 82 -10.03 5.22 -6.98
C ILE A 82 -9.43 5.03 -8.38
N ALA A 83 -9.93 5.78 -9.37
CA ALA A 83 -9.36 5.81 -10.71
C ALA A 83 -7.93 6.36 -10.71
N GLY A 84 -7.14 5.98 -11.71
CA GLY A 84 -5.75 6.42 -11.86
C GLY A 84 -4.72 5.59 -11.08
N LEU A 85 -5.15 4.64 -10.25
CA LEU A 85 -4.22 3.68 -9.62
C LEU A 85 -3.94 2.48 -10.55
N PRO A 86 -2.72 1.90 -10.48
CA PRO A 86 -2.41 0.63 -11.11
C PRO A 86 -3.09 -0.53 -10.37
N PHE A 87 -3.38 -1.62 -11.10
CA PHE A 87 -4.00 -2.81 -10.53
C PHE A 87 -3.08 -3.47 -9.47
N PRO A 88 -3.61 -3.87 -8.30
CA PRO A 88 -5.01 -3.81 -7.87
C PRO A 88 -5.45 -2.41 -7.39
N ASN A 89 -6.58 -1.91 -7.93
CA ASN A 89 -7.05 -0.53 -7.78
C ASN A 89 -7.68 -0.21 -6.41
N GLY A 90 -7.25 -0.89 -5.34
CA GLY A 90 -7.74 -0.71 -3.97
C GLY A 90 -8.72 -1.76 -3.45
N GLY A 91 -9.41 -1.42 -2.35
CA GLY A 91 -10.33 -2.29 -1.61
C GLY A 91 -11.80 -2.05 -1.94
N THR A 92 -12.66 -3.01 -1.61
CA THR A 92 -14.11 -2.98 -1.90
C THR A 92 -15.00 -2.76 -0.66
N LEU A 93 -14.38 -2.55 0.52
CA LEU A 93 -15.13 -2.30 1.76
C LEU A 93 -15.74 -0.89 1.80
N GLY A 94 -15.06 0.08 1.22
CA GLY A 94 -15.50 1.47 1.08
C GLY A 94 -15.99 1.78 -0.34
N PRO A 95 -16.67 2.92 -0.52
CA PRO A 95 -17.08 3.39 -1.85
C PRO A 95 -15.88 3.76 -2.73
N ASP A 96 -16.10 3.74 -4.04
CA ASP A 96 -15.18 4.32 -5.02
C ASP A 96 -15.10 5.84 -4.86
N LEU A 97 -13.88 6.34 -4.63
CA LEU A 97 -13.60 7.75 -4.39
C LEU A 97 -13.28 8.55 -5.65
N THR A 98 -13.32 7.94 -6.84
CA THR A 98 -13.06 8.60 -8.13
C THR A 98 -13.79 9.92 -8.29
N ASP A 99 -15.07 9.94 -7.93
CA ASP A 99 -15.93 11.13 -8.04
C ASP A 99 -16.15 11.85 -6.70
N ALA A 100 -15.43 11.49 -5.63
CA ALA A 100 -15.68 12.02 -4.30
C ALA A 100 -15.53 13.55 -4.25
N TYR A 101 -14.47 14.09 -4.86
CA TYR A 101 -14.24 15.54 -4.91
C TYR A 101 -15.37 16.28 -5.63
N ARG A 102 -15.88 15.73 -6.73
CA ARG A 102 -17.01 16.31 -7.47
C ARG A 102 -18.33 16.26 -6.68
N LYS A 103 -18.54 15.19 -5.90
CA LYS A 103 -19.76 14.99 -5.09
C LYS A 103 -19.80 15.86 -3.84
N LEU A 104 -18.68 15.99 -3.14
CA LEU A 104 -18.59 16.75 -1.88
C LEU A 104 -18.25 18.23 -2.12
N GLY A 105 -17.65 18.56 -3.26
CA GLY A 105 -17.06 19.88 -3.52
C GLY A 105 -15.79 20.14 -2.69
N PRO A 106 -15.13 21.28 -2.91
CA PRO A 106 -13.86 21.61 -2.24
C PRO A 106 -13.99 21.63 -0.71
N GLU A 107 -14.96 22.38 -0.19
CA GLU A 107 -15.18 22.53 1.27
C GLU A 107 -15.59 21.22 1.93
N GLY A 108 -16.51 20.48 1.30
CA GLY A 108 -16.96 19.18 1.81
C GLY A 108 -15.83 18.16 1.84
N THR A 109 -14.96 18.15 0.82
CA THR A 109 -13.81 17.25 0.79
C THR A 109 -12.79 17.62 1.86
N HIS A 110 -12.53 18.91 2.05
CA HIS A 110 -11.62 19.37 3.10
C HIS A 110 -12.14 19.01 4.51
N ALA A 111 -13.43 19.25 4.78
CA ALA A 111 -14.06 18.84 6.04
C ALA A 111 -14.02 17.32 6.25
N ALA A 112 -14.22 16.54 5.18
CA ALA A 112 -14.09 15.08 5.23
C ALA A 112 -12.67 14.63 5.57
N MET A 113 -11.62 15.27 5.02
CA MET A 113 -10.23 14.94 5.35
C MET A 113 -9.83 15.34 6.77
N GLN A 114 -10.40 16.43 7.31
CA GLN A 114 -10.12 16.88 8.68
C GLN A 114 -10.64 15.91 9.74
N THR A 115 -11.84 15.38 9.53
CA THR A 115 -12.60 14.68 10.59
C THR A 115 -12.83 13.21 10.29
N LEU A 116 -12.82 12.81 9.01
CA LEU A 116 -13.15 11.46 8.54
C LEU A 116 -14.43 10.95 9.22
N TYR A 117 -15.46 11.81 9.25
CA TYR A 117 -16.70 11.68 10.02
C TYR A 117 -17.61 10.50 9.61
N PHE A 118 -17.21 9.72 8.60
CA PHE A 118 -17.96 8.56 8.14
C PHE A 118 -17.92 7.45 9.20
N ARG A 119 -19.09 6.87 9.51
CA ARG A 119 -19.30 5.88 10.59
C ARG A 119 -18.22 4.81 10.69
N VAL A 120 -17.77 4.26 9.56
CA VAL A 120 -16.77 3.17 9.52
C VAL A 120 -15.34 3.70 9.62
N MET A 121 -15.07 4.93 9.16
CA MET A 121 -13.73 5.54 9.19
C MET A 121 -13.41 6.21 10.53
N THR A 122 -14.39 6.83 11.18
CA THR A 122 -14.19 7.56 12.44
C THR A 122 -13.47 6.73 13.53
N PRO A 123 -13.88 5.48 13.86
CA PRO A 123 -13.17 4.71 14.87
C PRO A 123 -11.73 4.34 14.47
N VAL A 124 -11.45 4.27 13.17
CA VAL A 124 -10.13 3.94 12.62
C VAL A 124 -9.18 5.14 12.71
N TYR A 125 -9.66 6.34 12.39
CA TYR A 125 -8.81 7.55 12.29
C TYR A 125 -8.91 8.51 13.47
N ARG A 126 -9.83 8.31 14.43
CA ARG A 126 -9.96 9.19 15.61
C ARG A 126 -8.66 9.38 16.39
N ALA A 127 -7.78 8.38 16.40
CA ALA A 127 -6.47 8.41 17.05
C ALA A 127 -5.30 8.67 16.06
N HIS A 128 -5.60 8.74 14.76
CA HIS A 128 -4.63 8.80 13.67
C HIS A 128 -5.00 9.93 12.69
N THR A 129 -5.19 11.14 13.20
CA THR A 129 -5.67 12.28 12.41
C THR A 129 -4.67 12.67 11.32
N LEU A 130 -5.16 13.21 10.21
CA LEU A 130 -4.29 13.68 9.12
C LEU A 130 -3.69 15.05 9.45
N THR A 131 -2.43 15.28 9.10
CA THR A 131 -1.82 16.61 9.16
C THR A 131 -2.36 17.51 8.05
N GLN A 132 -2.25 18.84 8.18
CA GLN A 132 -2.76 19.76 7.16
C GLN A 132 -2.13 19.55 5.77
N ASN A 133 -0.84 19.22 5.72
CA ASN A 133 -0.15 18.95 4.46
C ASN A 133 -0.67 17.66 3.80
N GLU A 134 -0.87 16.60 4.57
CA GLU A 134 -1.44 15.34 4.07
C GLU A 134 -2.87 15.53 3.56
N GLN A 135 -3.67 16.33 4.27
CA GLN A 135 -5.02 16.67 3.84
C GLN A 135 -4.98 17.40 2.50
N ALA A 136 -4.13 18.41 2.34
CA ALA A 136 -4.00 19.16 1.09
C ALA A 136 -3.55 18.27 -0.08
N ASP A 137 -2.55 17.40 0.15
CA ASP A 137 -2.04 16.47 -0.85
C ASP A 137 -3.12 15.43 -1.25
N LEU A 138 -3.87 14.89 -0.29
CA LEU A 138 -4.98 13.96 -0.56
C LEU A 138 -6.15 14.64 -1.28
N VAL A 139 -6.51 15.88 -0.91
CA VAL A 139 -7.53 16.67 -1.62
C VAL A 139 -7.10 16.93 -3.06
N ALA A 140 -5.85 17.30 -3.29
CA ALA A 140 -5.32 17.51 -4.65
C ALA A 140 -5.41 16.23 -5.49
N PHE A 141 -5.07 15.08 -4.90
CA PHE A 141 -5.20 13.79 -5.58
C PHE A 141 -6.66 13.41 -5.87
N LEU A 142 -7.58 13.62 -4.93
CA LEU A 142 -9.01 13.36 -5.15
C LEU A 142 -9.62 14.25 -6.23
N ALA A 143 -9.16 15.50 -6.33
CA ALA A 143 -9.58 16.42 -7.40
C ALA A 143 -9.08 15.98 -8.78
N ASP A 144 -7.83 15.49 -8.85
CA ASP A 144 -7.24 14.98 -10.09
C ASP A 144 -7.86 13.65 -10.54
N ALA A 145 -8.20 12.76 -9.60
CA ALA A 145 -8.75 11.45 -9.89
C ALA A 145 -10.07 11.49 -10.68
N GLY A 146 -10.95 12.46 -10.41
CA GLY A 146 -12.20 12.65 -11.15
C GLY A 146 -12.01 13.21 -12.58
N SER A 147 -10.80 13.70 -12.88
CA SER A 147 -10.40 14.23 -14.18
C SER A 147 -9.64 13.20 -15.01
N SER A 148 -9.03 12.21 -14.34
CA SER A 148 -8.34 11.10 -14.97
C SER A 148 -9.37 10.13 -15.58
N PRO A 149 -9.34 9.87 -16.89
CA PRO A 149 -10.18 8.83 -17.48
C PRO A 149 -9.88 7.52 -16.76
N ALA A 150 -10.91 6.84 -16.24
CA ALA A 150 -10.76 5.46 -15.79
C ALA A 150 -10.01 4.68 -16.88
N PRO A 151 -9.09 3.77 -16.55
CA PRO A 151 -8.40 2.97 -17.55
C PRO A 151 -9.48 2.30 -18.42
N ARG A 152 -9.67 2.86 -19.62
CA ARG A 152 -10.66 2.40 -20.57
C ARG A 152 -10.16 1.09 -21.13
N TRP A 153 -10.34 0.02 -20.38
CA TRP A 153 -10.25 -1.32 -20.91
C TRP A 153 -11.11 -1.31 -22.15
N ASN A 154 -10.47 -1.47 -23.32
CA ASN A 154 -11.18 -1.35 -24.57
C ASN A 154 -12.24 -2.46 -24.55
N THR A 155 -13.51 -2.09 -24.36
CA THR A 155 -14.62 -3.04 -24.27
C THR A 155 -14.60 -3.98 -25.47
N GLN A 156 -14.17 -3.47 -26.62
CA GLN A 156 -13.94 -4.27 -27.82
C GLN A 156 -12.88 -5.36 -27.61
N ILE A 157 -11.73 -5.09 -26.98
CA ILE A 157 -10.70 -6.11 -26.70
C ILE A 157 -11.24 -7.15 -25.73
N LEU A 158 -11.95 -6.74 -24.67
CA LEU A 158 -12.55 -7.69 -23.72
C LEU A 158 -13.61 -8.57 -24.39
N LEU A 159 -14.46 -7.99 -25.25
CA LEU A 159 -15.44 -8.72 -26.02
C LEU A 159 -14.79 -9.69 -27.01
N LEU A 160 -13.73 -9.27 -27.70
CA LEU A 160 -12.98 -10.14 -28.62
C LEU A 160 -12.29 -11.28 -27.89
N MET A 161 -11.70 -11.03 -26.71
CA MET A 161 -11.12 -12.07 -25.86
C MET A 161 -12.19 -13.04 -25.36
N GLY A 162 -13.32 -12.52 -24.87
CA GLY A 162 -14.44 -13.34 -24.42
C GLY A 162 -15.03 -14.20 -25.54
N LEU A 163 -15.24 -13.62 -26.72
CA LEU A 163 -15.73 -14.33 -27.89
C LEU A 163 -14.69 -15.36 -28.40
N GLY A 164 -13.41 -15.01 -28.38
CA GLY A 164 -12.32 -15.91 -28.75
C GLY A 164 -12.27 -17.14 -27.84
N LEU A 165 -12.33 -16.94 -26.53
CA LEU A 165 -12.37 -18.03 -25.55
C LEU A 165 -13.62 -18.90 -25.71
N ALA A 166 -14.78 -18.28 -25.92
CA ALA A 166 -16.03 -19.01 -26.17
C ALA A 166 -15.96 -19.84 -27.46
N ALA A 167 -15.42 -19.27 -28.55
CA ALA A 167 -15.26 -19.95 -29.82
C ALA A 167 -14.29 -21.15 -29.71
N VAL A 168 -13.17 -20.98 -29.00
CA VAL A 168 -12.22 -22.07 -28.72
C VAL A 168 -12.90 -23.18 -27.91
N PHE A 169 -13.65 -22.83 -26.86
CA PHE A 169 -14.37 -23.81 -26.04
C PHE A 169 -15.41 -24.59 -26.86
N VAL A 170 -16.19 -23.91 -27.71
CA VAL A 170 -17.16 -24.55 -28.61
C VAL A 170 -16.47 -25.43 -29.66
N ALA A 171 -15.34 -24.98 -30.21
CA ALA A 171 -14.56 -25.77 -31.16
C ALA A 171 -14.01 -27.04 -30.51
N LEU A 172 -13.43 -26.96 -29.32
CA LEU A 172 -12.88 -28.11 -28.60
C LEU A 172 -13.97 -29.12 -28.24
N THR A 173 -15.06 -28.66 -27.63
CA THR A 173 -16.20 -29.54 -27.27
C THR A 173 -16.84 -30.13 -28.52
N GLY A 174 -17.00 -29.33 -29.58
CA GLY A 174 -17.50 -29.77 -30.88
C GLY A 174 -16.64 -30.86 -31.49
N LEU A 175 -15.31 -30.70 -31.53
CA LEU A 175 -14.38 -31.68 -32.09
C LEU A 175 -14.39 -32.99 -31.30
N VAL A 176 -14.30 -32.92 -29.96
CA VAL A 176 -14.34 -34.10 -29.08
C VAL A 176 -15.67 -34.84 -29.23
N TRP A 177 -16.80 -34.13 -29.28
CA TRP A 177 -18.12 -34.75 -29.39
C TRP A 177 -18.44 -35.25 -30.80
N ARG A 178 -17.80 -34.67 -31.84
CA ARG A 178 -18.03 -35.04 -33.24
C ARG A 178 -17.65 -36.49 -33.51
N ASP A 179 -16.61 -37.02 -32.88
CA ASP A 179 -16.21 -38.41 -33.05
C ASP A 179 -17.20 -39.38 -32.39
N ARG A 180 -17.74 -38.99 -31.22
CA ARG A 180 -18.85 -39.68 -30.56
C ARG A 180 -20.10 -39.73 -31.46
N VAL A 181 -20.63 -38.61 -31.94
CA VAL A 181 -21.87 -38.65 -32.76
C VAL A 181 -21.67 -39.34 -34.11
N ARG A 182 -20.48 -39.24 -34.72
CA ARG A 182 -20.17 -39.96 -35.97
C ARG A 182 -20.18 -41.48 -35.78
N SER A 183 -19.71 -41.99 -34.64
CA SER A 183 -19.75 -43.43 -34.34
C SER A 183 -21.20 -43.96 -34.28
N VAL A 184 -22.10 -43.24 -33.60
CA VAL A 184 -23.52 -43.59 -33.49
C VAL A 184 -24.20 -43.51 -34.86
N ARG A 185 -23.92 -42.47 -35.65
CA ARG A 185 -24.50 -42.32 -37.00
C ARG A 185 -24.09 -43.46 -37.92
N ARG A 186 -22.81 -43.87 -37.90
CA ARG A 186 -22.31 -45.03 -38.66
C ARG A 186 -23.04 -46.31 -38.23
N ALA A 187 -23.24 -46.52 -36.93
CA ALA A 187 -23.95 -47.69 -36.42
C ALA A 187 -25.42 -47.75 -36.88
N LEU A 188 -26.11 -46.61 -36.91
CA LEU A 188 -27.50 -46.53 -37.40
C LEU A 188 -27.59 -46.77 -38.91
N VAL A 189 -26.71 -46.17 -39.71
CA VAL A 189 -26.68 -46.37 -41.17
C VAL A 189 -26.40 -47.83 -41.52
N LEU A 190 -25.47 -48.49 -40.83
CA LEU A 190 -25.16 -49.92 -41.02
C LEU A 190 -26.30 -50.86 -40.59
N ARG A 191 -27.19 -50.44 -39.68
CA ARG A 191 -28.39 -51.19 -39.33
C ARG A 191 -29.48 -51.02 -40.39
N ALA A 192 -29.70 -49.79 -40.85
CA ALA A 192 -30.68 -49.49 -41.89
C ALA A 192 -30.37 -50.20 -43.22
N THR A 193 -29.10 -50.19 -43.65
CA THR A 193 -28.67 -50.90 -44.87
C THR A 193 -28.81 -52.42 -44.75
N ARG A 194 -28.54 -53.02 -43.57
CA ARG A 194 -28.75 -54.47 -43.35
C ARG A 194 -30.22 -54.88 -43.31
N GLN A 195 -31.12 -54.00 -42.88
CA GLN A 195 -32.55 -54.27 -42.87
C GLN A 195 -33.15 -54.21 -44.29
N GLY A 196 -32.73 -53.25 -45.12
CA GLY A 196 -33.21 -53.13 -46.50
C GLY A 196 -32.70 -54.21 -47.47
N VAL A 197 -31.63 -54.95 -47.12
CA VAL A 197 -31.14 -56.11 -47.90
C VAL A 197 -31.89 -57.41 -47.54
N ARG A 198 -32.65 -57.42 -46.44
CA ARG A 198 -33.41 -58.59 -45.96
C ARG A 198 -34.90 -58.57 -46.31
N SER A 199 -35.38 -57.47 -46.91
CA SER A 199 -36.73 -57.29 -47.46
C SER A 199 -36.71 -57.49 -48.97
#